data_AF-A0A2T2W153-F1
#
_entry.id   AF-A0A2T2W153-F1
#
_cell.length_a   1.000
_cell.length_b   1.000
_cell.length_c   1.000
_cell.angle_alpha   90.00
_cell.angle_beta   90.00
_cell.angle_gamma   90.00
#
_symmetry.space_group_name_H-M   'P 1'
#
loop_
_entity.id
_entity.type
_entity.pdbx_description
1 polymer ?
#
loop_
_entity_poly.entity_id
_entity_poly.type
_entity_poly.pdbx_seq_one_letter_code
_entity_poly.pdbx_strand_id
1 'polypeptide(L)'
;MTPISLTCKDEQRRHVVRRQHRNGLDYVEVSENQRSLMVHCIGPVPEDLQPENFQIKGGARIRNLQVIGLDLNLQCDPTLDSSLTLRVDRAGDFSPYTLHV
;
A
#
# COMPACT_ATOMS: atom_id res chain seq x y z
N MET A 1 23.00 3.34 -11.79
CA MET A 1 22.16 2.75 -10.73
C MET A 1 20.99 2.07 -11.40
N THR A 2 20.84 0.75 -11.27
CA THR A 2 19.67 0.03 -11.78
C THR A 2 18.47 0.39 -10.90
N PRO A 3 17.31 0.79 -11.46
CA PRO A 3 16.16 1.12 -10.63
C PRO A 3 15.76 -0.11 -9.79
N ILE A 4 15.63 0.09 -8.49
CA ILE A 4 15.09 -0.95 -7.59
C ILE A 4 13.63 -1.09 -7.96
N SER A 5 13.29 -2.23 -8.56
CA SER A 5 11.90 -2.59 -8.82
C SER A 5 11.29 -3.06 -7.49
N LEU A 6 10.30 -2.31 -6.99
CA LEU A 6 9.56 -2.62 -5.76
C LEU A 6 8.52 -3.73 -5.96
N THR A 7 8.22 -4.05 -7.21
CA THR A 7 7.31 -5.11 -7.62
C THR A 7 7.98 -6.48 -7.56
N CYS A 8 7.29 -7.47 -7.01
CA CYS A 8 7.68 -8.86 -7.18
C CYS A 8 7.74 -9.20 -8.68
N LYS A 9 8.89 -9.71 -9.16
CA LYS A 9 9.10 -10.03 -10.58
C LYS A 9 8.42 -11.32 -11.03
N ASP A 10 7.90 -12.10 -10.10
CA ASP A 10 7.15 -13.30 -10.39
C ASP A 10 5.65 -12.98 -10.57
N GLU A 11 5.22 -12.98 -11.83
CA GLU A 11 3.81 -12.79 -12.20
C GLU A 11 2.89 -13.91 -11.71
N GLN A 12 3.42 -15.10 -11.41
CA GLN A 12 2.61 -16.24 -10.98
C GLN A 12 1.87 -15.92 -9.68
N ARG A 13 2.48 -15.15 -8.78
CA ARG A 13 1.80 -14.68 -7.55
C ARG A 13 0.53 -13.90 -7.87
N ARG A 14 0.59 -12.91 -8.77
CA ARG A 14 -0.59 -12.13 -9.19
C ARG A 14 -1.63 -13.02 -9.86
N HIS A 15 -1.20 -13.95 -10.71
CA HIS A 15 -2.10 -14.89 -11.38
C HIS A 15 -2.84 -15.80 -10.39
N VAL A 16 -2.14 -16.33 -9.39
CA VAL A 16 -2.74 -17.19 -8.36
C VAL A 16 -3.75 -16.43 -7.50
N VAL A 17 -3.42 -15.21 -7.06
CA VAL A 17 -4.32 -14.35 -6.27
C VAL A 17 -5.60 -14.04 -7.05
N ARG A 18 -5.46 -13.61 -8.31
CA ARG A 18 -6.61 -13.30 -9.19
C ARG A 18 -7.48 -14.53 -9.46
N ARG A 19 -6.87 -15.71 -9.71
CA ARG A 19 -7.61 -16.97 -9.90
C ARG A 19 -8.39 -17.42 -8.67
N GLN A 20 -7.94 -17.04 -7.47
CA GLN A 20 -8.63 -17.35 -6.22
C GLN A 20 -9.68 -16.31 -5.84
N HIS A 21 -9.93 -15.31 -6.69
CA HIS A 21 -10.80 -14.17 -6.38
C HIS A 21 -10.44 -13.47 -5.06
N ARG A 22 -9.14 -13.44 -4.74
CA ARG A 22 -8.60 -12.74 -3.58
C ARG A 22 -8.06 -11.38 -4.01
N ASN A 23 -7.99 -10.46 -3.06
CA ASN A 23 -7.24 -9.23 -3.16
C ASN A 23 -6.06 -9.23 -2.19
N GLY A 24 -5.20 -8.22 -2.30
CA GLY A 24 -4.09 -8.05 -1.36
C GLY A 24 -3.14 -6.93 -1.74
N LEU A 25 -2.19 -6.65 -0.86
CA LEU A 25 -1.14 -5.67 -1.09
C LEU A 25 -0.08 -6.24 -2.03
N ASP A 26 0.31 -5.47 -3.04
CA ASP A 26 1.42 -5.82 -3.93
C ASP A 26 2.73 -5.19 -3.45
N TYR A 27 2.78 -3.87 -3.46
CA TYR A 27 3.93 -3.08 -3.01
C TYR A 27 3.47 -1.68 -2.57
N VAL A 28 4.37 -0.97 -1.88
CA VAL A 28 4.12 0.37 -1.36
C VAL A 28 5.23 1.31 -1.83
N GLU A 29 4.83 2.47 -2.31
CA GLU A 29 5.73 3.59 -2.60
C GLU A 29 5.55 4.67 -1.54
N VAL A 30 6.66 5.31 -1.16
CA VAL A 30 6.66 6.39 -0.17
C VAL A 30 6.95 7.69 -0.90
N SER A 31 6.12 8.71 -0.69
CA SER A 31 6.37 10.04 -1.25
C SER A 31 7.67 10.65 -0.71
N GLU A 32 8.25 11.59 -1.46
CA GLU A 32 9.51 12.24 -1.06
C GLU A 32 9.43 12.94 0.31
N ASN A 33 8.26 13.50 0.64
CA ASN A 33 8.00 14.15 1.93
C ASN A 33 7.62 13.16 3.06
N GLN A 34 7.52 11.86 2.76
CA GLN A 34 7.14 10.77 3.68
C GLN A 34 5.78 10.97 4.36
N ARG A 35 4.87 11.71 3.72
CA ARG A 35 3.51 11.98 4.22
C ARG A 35 2.42 11.19 3.50
N SER A 36 2.76 10.56 2.39
CA SER A 36 1.83 9.77 1.59
C SER A 36 2.45 8.41 1.25
N LEU A 37 1.65 7.36 1.37
CA LEU A 37 2.00 6.01 0.97
C LEU A 37 1.05 5.60 -0.16
N MET A 38 1.58 5.36 -1.35
CA MET A 38 0.81 4.80 -2.46
C MET A 38 0.91 3.28 -2.38
N VAL A 39 -0.21 2.64 -2.12
CA VAL A 39 -0.32 1.21 -1.91
C VAL A 39 -0.97 0.58 -3.14
N HIS A 40 -0.20 -0.22 -3.86
CA HIS A 40 -0.67 -0.94 -5.03
C HIS A 40 -1.28 -2.26 -4.61
N CYS A 41 -2.46 -2.57 -5.15
CA CYS A 41 -3.22 -3.75 -4.78
C CYS A 41 -3.31 -4.74 -5.94
N ILE A 42 -3.43 -6.01 -5.61
CA ILE A 42 -3.76 -7.04 -6.59
C ILE A 42 -5.28 -7.18 -6.62
N GLY A 43 -5.88 -6.93 -7.78
CA GLY A 43 -7.32 -7.09 -7.97
C GLY A 43 -8.15 -5.99 -7.30
N PRO A 44 -9.44 -6.25 -7.02
CA PRO A 44 -10.38 -5.22 -6.57
C PRO A 44 -10.14 -4.82 -5.11
N VAL A 45 -10.28 -3.52 -4.85
CA VAL A 45 -10.19 -2.92 -3.52
C VAL A 45 -11.59 -2.62 -3.01
N PRO A 46 -11.96 -2.95 -1.75
CA PRO A 46 -13.26 -2.61 -1.20
C PRO A 46 -13.46 -1.09 -1.13
N GLU A 47 -14.66 -0.62 -1.49
CA GLU A 47 -14.98 0.80 -1.56
C GLU A 47 -15.25 1.43 -0.18
N ASP A 48 -15.53 0.60 0.83
CA ASP A 48 -15.91 1.00 2.18
C ASP A 48 -14.71 1.14 3.14
N LEU A 49 -13.48 0.93 2.66
CA LEU A 49 -12.27 1.12 3.45
C LEU A 49 -12.19 2.53 4.04
N GLN A 50 -11.72 2.58 5.28
CA GLN A 50 -11.50 3.79 6.06
C GLN A 50 -10.05 3.85 6.57
N PRO A 51 -9.53 5.03 6.94
CA PRO A 51 -8.20 5.16 7.56
C PRO A 51 -7.96 4.18 8.73
N GLU A 52 -9.00 3.89 9.52
CA GLU A 52 -8.94 3.03 10.71
C GLU A 52 -8.72 1.56 10.37
N ASN A 53 -8.94 1.14 9.12
CA ASN A 53 -8.59 -0.21 8.68
C ASN A 53 -7.07 -0.39 8.56
N PHE A 54 -6.29 0.69 8.59
CA PHE A 54 -4.85 0.65 8.39
C PHE A 54 -4.08 0.96 9.66
N GLN A 55 -3.06 0.15 9.93
CA GLN A 55 -2.17 0.36 11.07
C GLN A 55 -0.70 0.31 10.63
N ILE A 56 0.06 1.33 11.01
CA ILE A 56 1.50 1.39 10.79
C ILE A 56 2.20 1.10 12.12
N LYS A 57 3.00 0.03 12.14
CA LYS A 57 3.85 -0.36 13.27
C LYS A 57 5.33 -0.21 12.92
N GLY A 58 6.19 -0.28 13.93
CA GLY A 58 7.63 -0.14 13.78
C GLY A 58 8.10 1.26 14.13
N GLY A 59 9.22 1.67 13.52
CA GLY A 59 9.86 2.93 13.84
C GLY A 59 10.81 2.84 15.05
N ALA A 60 11.97 3.48 14.94
CA ALA A 60 12.98 3.51 15.99
C ALA A 60 12.85 4.79 16.83
N ARG A 61 12.89 5.95 16.18
CA ARG A 61 12.79 7.28 16.78
C ARG A 61 11.39 7.85 16.65
N ILE A 62 10.79 7.72 15.48
CA ILE A 62 9.40 8.13 15.23
C ILE A 62 8.52 6.89 15.30
N ARG A 63 7.51 6.91 16.18
CA ARG A 63 6.62 5.77 16.42
C ARG A 63 5.18 6.23 16.42
N ASN A 64 4.26 5.27 16.39
CA ASN A 64 2.82 5.50 16.45
C ASN A 64 2.31 6.43 15.34
N LEU A 65 2.84 6.30 14.11
CA LEU A 65 2.29 7.01 12.95
C LEU A 65 0.83 6.64 12.78
N GLN A 66 -0.01 7.64 12.59
CA GLN A 66 -1.44 7.46 12.37
C GLN A 66 -1.76 7.68 10.90
N VAL A 67 -2.59 6.79 10.34
CA VAL A 67 -3.23 7.03 9.05
C VAL A 67 -4.40 7.98 9.30
N ILE A 68 -4.35 9.15 8.68
CA ILE A 68 -5.32 10.24 8.88
C ILE A 68 -6.14 10.54 7.62
N GLY A 69 -5.89 9.81 6.54
CA GLY A 69 -6.61 9.99 5.30
C GLY A 69 -6.36 8.83 4.34
N LEU A 70 -7.34 8.63 3.47
CA LEU A 70 -7.38 7.58 2.47
C LEU A 70 -8.01 8.15 1.21
N ASP A 71 -7.35 7.98 0.07
CA ASP A 71 -7.94 8.18 -1.25
C ASP A 71 -7.90 6.85 -2.01
N LEU A 72 -9.06 6.39 -2.50
CA LEU A 72 -9.16 5.19 -3.30
C LEU A 72 -9.02 5.55 -4.79
N ASN A 73 -8.15 4.83 -5.51
CA ASN A 73 -8.01 4.90 -6.96
C ASN A 73 -8.41 3.54 -7.56
N LEU A 74 -9.72 3.35 -7.66
CA LEU A 74 -10.32 2.11 -8.12
C LEU A 74 -10.33 2.06 -9.64
N GLN A 75 -9.94 0.91 -10.19
CA GLN A 75 -10.01 0.65 -11.62
C GLN A 75 -11.26 -0.17 -11.94
N CYS A 76 -12.07 0.32 -12.87
CA CYS A 76 -13.23 -0.43 -13.38
C CYS A 76 -12.82 -1.59 -14.30
N ASP A 77 -11.63 -1.51 -14.90
CA ASP A 77 -11.08 -2.58 -15.74
C ASP A 77 -10.38 -3.63 -14.85
N PRO A 78 -10.82 -4.90 -14.85
CA PRO A 78 -10.25 -5.95 -14.02
C PRO A 78 -8.82 -6.37 -14.43
N THR A 79 -8.33 -5.91 -15.58
CA THR A 79 -6.95 -6.12 -16.03
C THR A 79 -5.98 -5.08 -15.48
N LEU A 80 -6.50 -3.95 -14.97
CA LEU A 80 -5.74 -2.90 -14.31
C LEU A 80 -5.77 -3.09 -12.79
N ASP A 81 -4.64 -2.77 -12.14
CA ASP A 81 -4.54 -2.85 -10.69
C ASP A 81 -5.03 -1.55 -10.03
N SER A 82 -5.85 -1.70 -9.00
CA SER A 82 -6.30 -0.57 -8.18
C SER A 82 -5.20 -0.15 -7.19
N SER A 83 -5.22 1.10 -6.78
CA SER A 83 -4.32 1.60 -5.73
C SER A 83 -5.06 2.45 -4.72
N LEU A 84 -4.43 2.67 -3.58
CA LEU A 84 -4.92 3.60 -2.58
C LEU A 84 -3.78 4.47 -2.07
N THR A 85 -4.10 5.70 -1.70
CA THR A 85 -3.15 6.64 -1.10
C THR A 85 -3.49 6.81 0.37
N LEU A 86 -2.60 6.38 1.26
CA LEU A 86 -2.69 6.65 2.69
C LEU A 86 -1.96 7.94 3.02
N ARG A 87 -2.59 8.83 3.78
CA ARG A 87 -1.94 10.02 4.36
C ARG A 87 -1.62 9.79 5.82
N VAL A 88 -0.41 10.16 6.24
CA VAL A 88 0.04 10.00 7.64
C VAL A 88 0.21 11.33 8.36
N ASP A 89 0.01 11.30 9.69
CA ASP A 89 0.04 12.49 10.55
C ASP A 89 1.44 13.13 10.66
N ARG A 90 2.51 12.36 10.46
CA ARG A 90 3.90 12.79 10.46
C ARG A 90 4.80 11.95 9.55
N ALA A 91 5.91 12.55 9.13
CA ALA A 91 6.96 11.83 8.42
C ALA A 91 7.63 10.83 9.37
N GLY A 92 8.01 9.67 8.83
CA GLY A 92 8.73 8.64 9.56
C GLY A 92 10.23 8.92 9.71
N ASP A 93 10.97 7.89 10.11
CA ASP A 93 12.42 7.84 10.05
C ASP A 93 12.88 6.74 9.07
N PHE A 94 14.19 6.55 8.91
CA PHE A 94 14.75 5.55 8.00
C PHE A 94 14.80 4.12 8.59
N SER A 95 14.05 3.84 9.66
CA SER A 95 13.95 2.51 10.23
C SER A 95 12.78 1.72 9.61
N PRO A 96 12.70 0.40 9.81
CA PRO A 96 11.62 -0.39 9.26
C PRO A 96 10.24 -0.07 9.85
N TYR A 97 9.23 -0.03 8.98
CA TYR A 97 7.81 0.03 9.33
C TYR A 97 7.06 -1.14 8.71
N THR A 98 5.92 -1.49 9.30
CA THR A 98 5.00 -2.52 8.79
C THR A 98 3.62 -1.93 8.67
N LEU A 99 3.04 -2.02 7.46
CA LEU A 99 1.65 -1.69 7.19
C LEU A 99 0.79 -2.93 7.40
N HIS A 100 -0.25 -2.80 8.20
CA HIS A 100 -1.30 -3.78 8.41
C HIS A 100 -2.63 -3.25 7.85
N VAL A 101 -3.45 -4.16 7.35
CA VAL A 101 -4.84 -3.96 6.88
C VAL A 101 -5.71 -5.07 7.47
#